data_AF-A0A6P0W531-F1
#
_entry.id   AF-A0A6P0W531-F1
#
_cell.length_a   1.000
_cell.length_b   1.000
_cell.length_c   1.000
_cell.angle_alpha   90.00
_cell.angle_beta   90.00
_cell.angle_gamma   90.00
#
_symmetry.space_group_name_H-M   'P 1'
#
loop_
_entity.id
_entity.type
_entity.pdbx_description
1 polymer ?
#
loop_
_entity_poly.entity_id
_entity_poly.type
_entity_poly.pdbx_seq_one_letter_code
_entity_poly.pdbx_strand_id
1 'polypeptide(L)'
;MEVDLSQLFRACNPNKTLDLSQAEDRQYYIDFAAVRGNNIIRELQRTIVLSGDEPTCQLFTGHIGCGKSTELSKLKAHLEQEGFHVVYFQSSQDLDLADVDISDILLAIARQVSQSLEEAGIKLQPNRFQELLEDTVTLLNSDITGLNFKIPKGGNWGLKTDKGKSTLALGIAEITTKAKNSTTIRSFLRQHLEPRVNNILEALNQELIIPAQQQLQARKRDRKLCDGIGTKK
;
A
#
# COMPACT_ATOMS: atom_id res chain seq x y z
N MET A 1 37.63 -14.95 -15.45
CA MET A 1 36.49 -14.29 -14.80
C MET A 1 36.27 -15.02 -13.51
N GLU A 2 36.61 -14.42 -12.38
CA GLU A 2 36.41 -15.04 -11.07
C GLU A 2 34.90 -14.96 -10.77
N VAL A 3 34.26 -16.12 -10.59
CA VAL A 3 32.81 -16.18 -10.39
C VAL A 3 32.52 -15.81 -8.95
N ASP A 4 31.75 -14.74 -8.73
CA ASP A 4 31.22 -14.42 -7.41
C ASP A 4 30.13 -15.44 -7.04
N LEU A 5 30.53 -16.45 -6.26
CA LEU A 5 29.65 -17.50 -5.77
C LEU A 5 28.50 -16.95 -4.93
N SER A 6 28.72 -15.84 -4.20
CA SER A 6 27.67 -15.23 -3.37
C SER A 6 26.59 -14.60 -4.25
N GLN A 7 27.00 -13.92 -5.33
CA GLN A 7 26.08 -13.36 -6.31
C GLN A 7 25.28 -14.45 -7.02
N LEU A 8 25.95 -15.52 -7.46
CA LEU A 8 25.29 -16.65 -8.12
C LEU A 8 24.27 -17.34 -7.19
N PHE A 9 24.64 -17.60 -5.94
CA PHE A 9 23.74 -18.19 -4.95
C PHE A 9 22.49 -17.34 -4.72
N ARG A 10 22.66 -16.01 -4.62
CA ARG A 10 21.53 -15.07 -4.46
C ARG A 10 20.64 -15.04 -5.71
N ALA A 11 21.22 -15.10 -6.91
CA ALA A 11 20.48 -15.12 -8.17
C ALA A 11 19.65 -16.40 -8.35
N CYS A 12 20.11 -17.53 -7.83
CA CYS A 12 19.40 -18.82 -7.89
C CYS A 12 18.39 -19.04 -6.76
N ASN A 13 18.01 -18.02 -5.99
CA ASN A 13 17.03 -18.17 -4.90
C ASN A 13 15.59 -18.17 -5.44
N PRO A 14 14.86 -19.31 -5.44
CA PRO A 14 13.51 -19.39 -5.98
C PRO A 14 12.45 -18.63 -5.16
N ASN A 15 12.77 -18.26 -3.92
CA ASN A 15 11.86 -17.50 -3.06
C ASN A 15 12.00 -15.99 -3.26
N LYS A 16 13.01 -15.52 -4.02
CA LYS A 16 13.16 -14.11 -4.35
C LYS A 16 12.18 -13.74 -5.46
N THR A 17 11.28 -12.81 -5.17
CA THR A 17 10.45 -12.18 -6.22
C THR A 17 11.33 -11.23 -7.03
N LEU A 18 11.19 -11.25 -8.36
CA LEU A 18 11.88 -10.30 -9.23
C LEU A 18 11.11 -8.98 -9.26
N ASP A 19 11.79 -7.88 -8.99
CA ASP A 19 11.23 -6.54 -9.11
C ASP A 19 11.64 -5.91 -10.46
N LEU A 20 10.70 -5.88 -11.40
CA LEU A 20 11.00 -5.36 -12.75
C LEU A 20 11.17 -3.84 -12.78
N SER A 21 10.99 -3.12 -11.67
CA SER A 21 11.45 -1.74 -11.58
C SER A 21 12.99 -1.64 -11.57
N GLN A 22 13.69 -2.67 -11.07
CA GLN A 22 15.15 -2.72 -10.95
C GLN A 22 15.80 -3.30 -12.21
N ALA A 23 16.88 -2.69 -12.69
CA ALA A 23 17.57 -3.14 -13.90
C ALA A 23 18.20 -4.53 -13.71
N GLU A 24 18.69 -4.82 -12.52
CA GLU A 24 19.36 -6.07 -12.16
C GLU A 24 18.38 -7.25 -12.16
N ASP A 25 17.13 -7.04 -11.80
CA ASP A 25 16.13 -8.12 -11.76
C ASP A 25 15.53 -8.38 -13.15
N ARG A 26 15.48 -7.37 -14.03
CA ARG A 26 15.01 -7.51 -15.42
C ARG A 26 15.82 -8.54 -16.22
N GLN A 27 17.12 -8.66 -15.95
CA GLN A 27 17.98 -9.60 -16.67
C GLN A 27 17.62 -11.08 -16.38
N TYR A 28 16.96 -11.35 -15.25
CA TYR A 28 16.57 -12.69 -14.83
C TYR A 28 15.14 -13.05 -15.25
N TYR A 29 14.37 -12.11 -15.77
CA TYR A 29 12.99 -12.35 -16.20
C TYR A 29 12.95 -13.00 -17.58
N ILE A 30 12.16 -14.07 -17.71
CA ILE A 30 11.89 -14.75 -18.97
C ILE A 30 10.38 -14.73 -19.21
N ASP A 31 9.97 -14.22 -20.37
CA ASP A 31 8.56 -14.17 -20.74
C ASP A 31 8.08 -15.53 -21.28
N PHE A 32 7.20 -16.19 -20.53
CA PHE A 32 6.59 -17.46 -20.91
C PHE A 32 5.19 -17.32 -21.53
N ALA A 33 4.74 -16.10 -21.87
CA ALA A 33 3.40 -15.87 -22.43
C ALA A 33 3.13 -16.69 -23.69
N ALA A 34 4.14 -16.85 -24.57
CA ALA A 34 4.02 -17.66 -25.79
C ALA A 34 3.67 -19.14 -25.49
N VAL A 35 4.19 -19.69 -24.39
CA VAL A 35 3.94 -21.08 -23.97
C VAL A 35 2.63 -21.20 -23.20
N ARG A 36 2.25 -20.17 -22.44
CA ARG A 36 0.98 -20.11 -21.69
C ARG A 36 -0.23 -19.86 -22.60
N GLY A 37 0.00 -19.41 -23.84
CA GLY A 37 -1.04 -19.12 -24.82
C GLY A 37 -1.70 -17.75 -24.65
N ASN A 38 -1.36 -17.02 -23.60
CA ASN A 38 -1.85 -15.66 -23.36
C ASN A 38 -0.85 -14.82 -22.55
N ASN A 39 -1.05 -13.50 -22.58
CA ASN A 39 -0.31 -12.55 -21.76
C ASN A 39 -1.26 -11.93 -20.74
N ILE A 40 -1.51 -12.67 -19.66
CA ILE A 40 -2.50 -12.29 -18.64
C ILE A 40 -2.21 -10.92 -18.03
N ILE A 41 -0.94 -10.53 -17.89
CA ILE A 41 -0.57 -9.20 -17.36
C ILE A 41 -0.97 -8.09 -18.32
N ARG A 42 -0.80 -8.27 -19.63
CA ARG A 42 -1.33 -7.32 -20.63
C ARG A 42 -2.85 -7.26 -20.62
N GLU A 43 -3.53 -8.39 -20.41
CA GLU A 43 -4.99 -8.42 -20.31
C GLU A 43 -5.49 -7.66 -19.08
N LEU A 44 -4.89 -7.91 -17.90
CA LEU A 44 -5.20 -7.19 -16.66
C LEU A 44 -4.95 -5.67 -16.83
N GLN A 45 -3.79 -5.30 -17.38
CA GLN A 45 -3.45 -3.91 -17.66
C GLN A 45 -4.48 -3.26 -18.59
N ARG A 46 -4.83 -3.93 -19.69
CA ARG A 46 -5.81 -3.40 -20.66
C ARG A 46 -7.17 -3.18 -20.00
N THR A 47 -7.63 -4.11 -19.17
CA THR A 47 -8.89 -3.97 -18.43
C THR A 47 -8.87 -2.73 -17.52
N ILE A 48 -7.78 -2.52 -16.77
CA ILE A 48 -7.64 -1.35 -15.88
C ILE A 48 -7.59 -0.04 -16.67
N VAL A 49 -6.85 -0.01 -17.78
CA VAL A 49 -6.70 1.21 -18.58
C VAL A 49 -8.01 1.58 -19.29
N LEU A 50 -8.75 0.58 -19.80
CA LEU A 50 -9.98 0.82 -20.55
C LEU A 50 -11.21 1.08 -19.66
N SER A 51 -11.19 0.73 -18.37
CA SER A 51 -12.31 1.00 -17.47
C SER A 51 -12.47 2.48 -17.10
N GLY A 52 -11.45 3.31 -17.38
CA GLY A 52 -11.49 4.74 -17.09
C GLY A 52 -11.68 5.02 -15.60
N ASP A 53 -12.79 5.67 -15.26
CA ASP A 53 -13.14 6.01 -13.87
C ASP A 53 -13.94 4.89 -13.16
N GLU A 54 -14.32 3.81 -13.86
CA GLU A 54 -15.01 2.68 -13.23
C GLU A 54 -14.01 1.77 -12.49
N PRO A 55 -14.28 1.45 -11.20
CA PRO A 55 -13.43 0.55 -10.43
C PRO A 55 -13.51 -0.88 -10.97
N THR A 56 -12.36 -1.56 -11.04
CA THR A 56 -12.28 -2.98 -11.43
C THR A 56 -11.78 -3.82 -10.27
N CYS A 57 -12.25 -5.07 -10.18
CA CYS A 57 -11.72 -6.08 -9.27
C CYS A 57 -11.34 -7.31 -10.09
N GLN A 58 -10.07 -7.69 -10.03
CA GLN A 58 -9.53 -8.76 -10.86
C GLN A 58 -8.78 -9.75 -9.98
N LEU A 59 -9.16 -11.02 -10.07
CA LEU A 59 -8.57 -12.09 -9.27
C LEU A 59 -7.50 -12.82 -10.09
N PHE A 60 -6.25 -12.73 -9.64
CA PHE A 60 -5.11 -13.44 -10.23
C PHE A 60 -4.63 -14.55 -9.29
N THR A 61 -4.90 -15.81 -9.65
CA THR A 61 -4.61 -16.99 -8.81
C THR A 61 -3.60 -17.94 -9.44
N GLY A 62 -3.08 -18.88 -8.65
CA GLY A 62 -2.13 -19.89 -9.09
C GLY A 62 -1.33 -20.48 -7.93
N HIS A 63 -0.62 -21.58 -8.18
CA HIS A 63 0.18 -22.29 -7.16
C HIS A 63 1.31 -21.44 -6.56
N ILE A 64 1.78 -21.80 -5.36
CA ILE A 64 2.95 -21.17 -4.75
C ILE A 64 4.16 -21.38 -5.67
N GLY A 65 5.00 -20.35 -5.84
CA GLY A 65 6.19 -20.42 -6.70
C GLY A 65 5.93 -20.27 -8.20
N CYS A 66 4.69 -20.13 -8.67
CA CYS A 66 4.42 -19.96 -10.11
C CYS A 66 4.70 -18.54 -10.67
N GLY A 67 5.32 -17.66 -9.87
CA GLY A 67 5.72 -16.32 -10.30
C GLY A 67 4.66 -15.23 -10.19
N LYS A 68 3.55 -15.44 -9.47
CA LYS A 68 2.46 -14.45 -9.36
C LYS A 68 2.93 -13.07 -8.90
N SER A 69 3.73 -13.01 -7.84
CA SER A 69 4.25 -11.75 -7.30
C SER A 69 5.15 -11.02 -8.31
N THR A 70 5.93 -11.78 -9.09
CA THR A 70 6.76 -11.23 -10.17
C THR A 70 5.89 -10.65 -11.29
N GLU A 71 4.85 -11.37 -11.70
CA GLU A 71 3.90 -10.90 -12.73
C GLU A 71 3.09 -9.68 -12.24
N LEU A 72 2.74 -9.61 -10.96
CA LEU A 72 2.11 -8.41 -10.36
C LEU A 72 3.09 -7.22 -10.24
N SER A 73 4.38 -7.47 -9.95
CA SER A 73 5.42 -6.43 -10.01
C SER A 73 5.57 -5.88 -11.44
N LYS A 74 5.49 -6.75 -12.46
CA LYS A 74 5.42 -6.34 -13.87
C LYS A 74 4.21 -5.46 -14.16
N LEU A 75 3.03 -5.87 -13.70
CA LEU A 75 1.80 -5.09 -13.85
C LEU A 75 1.92 -3.71 -13.19
N LYS A 76 2.46 -3.65 -11.97
CA LYS A 76 2.76 -2.39 -11.27
C LYS A 76 3.61 -1.47 -12.14
N ALA A 77 4.76 -1.95 -12.61
CA ALA A 77 5.67 -1.15 -13.43
C ALA A 77 5.01 -0.64 -14.72
N HIS A 78 4.21 -1.48 -15.38
CA HIS A 78 3.47 -1.07 -16.57
C HIS A 78 2.41 -0.01 -16.28
N LEU A 79 1.64 -0.16 -15.20
CA LEU A 79 0.61 0.81 -14.81
C LEU A 79 1.25 2.15 -14.41
N GLU A 80 2.38 2.13 -13.72
CA GLU A 80 3.15 3.34 -13.40
C GLU A 80 3.64 4.07 -14.66
N GLN A 81 4.05 3.34 -15.70
CA GLN A 81 4.41 3.91 -17.01
C GLN A 81 3.22 4.54 -17.73
N GLU A 82 2.02 3.97 -17.59
CA GLU A 82 0.75 4.57 -18.03
C GLU A 82 0.29 5.74 -17.14
N GLY A 83 1.12 6.11 -16.15
CA GLY A 83 0.91 7.22 -15.24
C GLY A 83 -0.01 6.92 -14.07
N PHE A 84 -0.44 5.67 -13.83
CA PHE A 84 -1.21 5.33 -12.63
C PHE A 84 -0.35 5.50 -11.38
N HIS A 85 -1.01 5.88 -10.29
CA HIS A 85 -0.41 5.78 -8.96
C HIS A 85 -0.76 4.41 -8.40
N VAL A 86 0.23 3.53 -8.29
CA VAL A 86 0.01 2.14 -7.88
C VAL A 86 0.41 1.95 -6.43
N VAL A 87 -0.57 1.62 -5.59
CA VAL A 87 -0.33 1.23 -4.20
C VAL A 87 -0.18 -0.29 -4.17
N TYR A 88 1.05 -0.77 -3.97
CA TYR A 88 1.34 -2.20 -3.88
C TYR A 88 1.23 -2.68 -2.43
N PHE A 89 0.55 -3.80 -2.23
CA PHE A 89 0.30 -4.40 -0.92
C PHE A 89 0.82 -5.84 -0.89
N GLN A 90 1.61 -6.19 0.12
CA GLN A 90 2.08 -7.55 0.30
C GLN A 90 1.57 -8.11 1.63
N SER A 91 0.55 -8.95 1.53
CA SER A 91 -0.19 -9.44 2.69
C SER A 91 0.67 -10.11 3.77
N SER A 92 1.74 -10.84 3.41
CA SER A 92 2.64 -11.46 4.39
C SER A 92 3.50 -10.47 5.19
N GLN A 93 3.74 -9.27 4.64
CA GLN A 93 4.48 -8.20 5.31
C GLN A 93 3.53 -7.35 6.15
N ASP A 94 2.36 -7.07 5.58
CA ASP A 94 1.42 -6.10 6.12
C ASP A 94 0.42 -6.68 7.13
N LEU A 95 0.15 -7.99 7.07
CA LEU A 95 -0.86 -8.68 7.89
C LEU A 95 -0.34 -9.98 8.49
N ASP A 96 -0.91 -10.38 9.62
CA ASP A 96 -0.75 -11.72 10.19
C ASP A 96 -1.82 -12.65 9.60
N LEU A 97 -1.46 -13.36 8.52
CA LEU A 97 -2.41 -14.18 7.76
C LEU A 97 -3.06 -15.32 8.56
N ALA A 98 -2.46 -15.74 9.68
CA ALA A 98 -3.02 -16.79 10.52
C ALA A 98 -4.22 -16.31 11.34
N ASP A 99 -4.32 -15.00 11.58
CA ASP A 99 -5.31 -14.38 12.44
C ASP A 99 -5.54 -12.92 12.01
N VAL A 100 -6.26 -12.74 10.90
CA VAL A 100 -6.58 -11.43 10.30
C VAL A 100 -8.08 -11.19 10.29
N ASP A 101 -8.50 -9.98 10.69
CA ASP A 101 -9.89 -9.51 10.60
C ASP A 101 -10.05 -8.37 9.57
N ILE A 102 -11.30 -8.02 9.21
CA ILE A 102 -11.65 -6.91 8.34
C ILE A 102 -11.05 -5.59 8.85
N SER A 103 -11.11 -5.35 10.16
CA SER A 103 -10.55 -4.12 10.75
C SER A 103 -9.04 -4.03 10.52
N ASP A 104 -8.32 -5.15 10.63
CA ASP A 104 -6.88 -5.23 10.37
C ASP A 104 -6.56 -4.92 8.89
N ILE A 105 -7.35 -5.47 7.96
CA ILE A 105 -7.23 -5.21 6.52
C ILE A 105 -7.44 -3.72 6.21
N LEU A 106 -8.46 -3.10 6.79
CA LEU A 106 -8.76 -1.68 6.57
C LEU A 106 -7.65 -0.77 7.09
N LEU A 107 -7.12 -1.04 8.29
CA LEU A 107 -5.97 -0.32 8.82
C LEU A 107 -4.74 -0.48 7.93
N ALA A 108 -4.47 -1.70 7.45
CA ALA A 108 -3.33 -1.95 6.59
C ALA A 108 -3.45 -1.22 5.24
N ILE A 109 -4.65 -1.18 4.64
CA ILE A 109 -4.94 -0.38 3.44
C ILE A 109 -4.73 1.10 3.73
N ALA A 110 -5.31 1.61 4.82
CA ALA A 110 -5.20 3.02 5.21
C ALA A 110 -3.73 3.43 5.39
N ARG A 111 -2.92 2.58 6.05
CA ARG A 111 -1.48 2.78 6.21
C ARG A 111 -0.78 2.87 4.86
N GLN A 112 -1.00 1.87 4.00
CA GLN A 112 -0.26 1.74 2.76
C GLN A 112 -0.60 2.86 1.77
N VAL A 113 -1.87 3.23 1.67
CA VAL A 113 -2.28 4.35 0.82
C VAL A 113 -1.77 5.68 1.39
N SER A 114 -1.89 5.92 2.71
CA SER A 114 -1.34 7.15 3.33
C SER A 114 0.16 7.29 3.06
N GLN A 115 0.93 6.23 3.29
CA GLN A 115 2.36 6.22 3.05
C GLN A 115 2.69 6.50 1.58
N SER A 116 2.02 5.82 0.65
CA SER A 116 2.26 5.98 -0.79
C SER A 116 1.94 7.40 -1.27
N LEU A 117 0.88 8.01 -0.76
CA LEU A 117 0.53 9.40 -1.07
C LEU A 117 1.54 10.39 -0.50
N GLU A 118 2.00 10.19 0.74
CA GLU A 118 3.02 11.01 1.37
C GLU A 118 4.35 10.96 0.61
N GLU A 119 4.78 9.78 0.17
CA GLU A 119 5.95 9.56 -0.68
C GLU A 119 5.79 10.26 -2.04
N ALA A 120 4.57 10.28 -2.59
CA ALA A 120 4.23 11.06 -3.77
C ALA A 120 4.11 12.58 -3.48
N GLY A 121 4.30 13.04 -2.25
CA GLY A 121 4.19 14.44 -1.85
C GLY A 121 2.75 14.96 -1.84
N ILE A 122 1.76 14.09 -1.76
CA ILE A 122 0.35 14.42 -1.55
C ILE A 122 0.10 14.38 -0.04
N LYS A 123 -0.39 15.49 0.51
CA LYS A 123 -0.72 15.58 1.94
C LYS A 123 -2.23 15.68 2.07
N LEU A 124 -2.82 14.63 2.63
CA LEU A 124 -4.22 14.61 3.03
C LEU A 124 -4.30 14.70 4.55
N GLN A 125 -5.38 15.32 5.04
CA GLN A 125 -5.68 15.46 6.46
C GLN A 125 -7.02 14.77 6.73
N PRO A 126 -7.03 13.45 6.91
CA PRO A 126 -8.25 12.69 7.18
C PRO A 126 -8.62 12.80 8.66
N ASN A 127 -9.26 13.91 9.00
CA ASN A 127 -9.56 14.28 10.39
C ASN A 127 -10.48 13.28 11.07
N ARG A 128 -11.60 12.85 10.45
CA ARG A 128 -12.55 11.92 11.07
C ARG A 128 -11.92 10.55 11.32
N PHE A 129 -11.12 10.08 10.36
CA PHE A 129 -10.41 8.81 10.55
C PHE A 129 -9.33 8.91 11.63
N GLN A 130 -8.59 10.03 11.68
CA GLN A 130 -7.61 10.30 12.73
C GLN A 130 -8.27 10.34 14.11
N GLU A 131 -9.36 11.09 14.28
CA GLU A 131 -10.12 11.19 15.53
C GLU A 131 -10.62 9.80 15.99
N LEU A 132 -11.18 9.00 15.07
CA LEU A 132 -11.64 7.65 15.40
C LEU A 132 -10.50 6.76 15.93
N LEU A 133 -9.32 6.85 15.33
CA LEU A 133 -8.14 6.12 15.79
C LEU A 133 -7.59 6.67 17.11
N GLU A 134 -7.53 8.00 17.26
CA GLU A 134 -7.11 8.66 18.50
C GLU A 134 -8.00 8.24 19.68
N ASP A 135 -9.31 8.23 19.50
CA ASP A 135 -10.27 7.75 20.49
C ASP A 135 -10.01 6.30 20.87
N THR A 136 -9.85 5.43 19.87
CA THR A 136 -9.63 4.00 20.08
C THR A 136 -8.34 3.74 20.86
N VAL A 137 -7.26 4.47 20.55
CA VAL A 137 -5.99 4.28 21.26
C VAL A 137 -5.99 4.96 22.63
N THR A 138 -6.73 6.05 22.82
CA THR A 138 -6.91 6.65 24.13
C THR A 138 -7.58 5.68 25.10
N LEU A 139 -8.62 4.96 24.64
CA LEU A 139 -9.25 3.89 25.40
C LEU A 139 -8.30 2.70 25.64
N LEU A 140 -7.53 2.31 24.62
CA LEU A 140 -6.54 1.24 24.76
C LEU A 140 -5.49 1.56 25.85
N ASN A 141 -5.02 2.81 25.91
CA ASN A 141 -4.06 3.26 26.91
C ASN A 141 -4.66 3.36 28.31
N SER A 142 -5.96 3.64 28.46
CA SER A 142 -6.62 3.64 29.77
C SER A 142 -6.85 2.23 30.29
N ASP A 143 -7.23 1.30 29.40
CA ASP A 143 -7.71 -0.03 29.80
C ASP A 143 -6.57 -1.04 29.95
N ILE A 144 -5.42 -0.79 29.32
CA ILE A 144 -4.24 -1.65 29.40
C ILE A 144 -3.07 -0.90 30.04
N THR A 145 -2.96 -1.01 31.36
CA THR A 145 -1.82 -0.49 32.13
C THR A 145 -0.50 -1.06 31.62
N GLY A 146 0.38 -0.20 31.09
CA GLY A 146 1.71 -0.55 30.58
C GLY A 146 1.92 -0.29 29.09
N LEU A 147 0.87 0.07 28.35
CA LEU A 147 0.98 0.52 26.96
C LEU A 147 1.27 2.02 26.89
N ASN A 148 2.45 2.36 26.35
CA ASN A 148 2.81 3.74 26.02
C ASN A 148 2.67 3.93 24.51
N PHE A 149 1.44 4.06 24.01
CA PHE A 149 1.27 4.72 22.72
C PHE A 149 1.50 6.22 22.88
N LYS A 150 2.43 6.78 22.08
CA LYS A 150 2.71 8.21 22.13
C LYS A 150 1.62 8.97 21.41
N ILE A 151 0.56 9.36 22.14
CA ILE A 151 -0.46 10.30 21.68
C ILE A 151 0.07 11.72 21.90
N PRO A 152 0.46 12.49 20.87
CA PRO A 152 0.85 13.88 21.08
C PRO A 152 -0.39 14.68 21.48
N LYS A 153 -0.35 15.40 22.60
CA LYS A 153 -1.43 16.33 22.98
C LYS A 153 -1.59 17.39 21.88
N GLY A 154 -2.71 17.34 21.13
CA GLY A 154 -3.06 18.34 20.11
C GLY A 154 -3.44 17.81 18.73
N GLY A 155 -4.05 16.63 18.60
CA GLY A 155 -4.65 16.16 17.34
C GLY A 155 -3.66 15.82 16.22
N ASN A 156 -2.45 15.40 16.59
CA ASN A 156 -1.42 14.99 15.65
C ASN A 156 -0.92 13.59 16.00
N TRP A 157 -1.82 12.60 15.99
CA TRP A 157 -1.48 11.17 16.05
C TRP A 157 -0.40 10.79 15.03
N GLY A 158 0.78 10.36 15.51
CA GLY A 158 1.90 9.92 14.68
C GLY A 158 3.25 10.05 15.37
N LEU A 159 4.20 9.19 15.01
CA LEU A 159 5.57 9.28 15.52
C LEU A 159 6.20 10.58 14.98
N LYS A 160 6.64 11.48 15.87
CA LYS A 160 7.40 12.66 15.46
C LYS A 160 8.71 12.21 14.83
N THR A 161 8.85 12.40 13.52
CA THR A 161 10.17 12.39 12.88
C THR A 161 10.98 13.60 13.35
N ASP A 162 12.31 13.58 13.20
CA ASP A 162 13.20 14.70 13.59
C ASP A 162 12.84 16.05 12.94
N LYS A 163 11.90 16.07 11.98
CA LYS A 163 11.34 17.25 11.33
C LYS A 163 9.96 17.69 11.86
N GLY A 164 9.48 17.13 12.97
CA GLY A 164 8.25 17.54 13.65
C GLY A 164 6.95 17.20 12.92
N LYS A 165 6.98 16.37 11.86
CA LYS A 165 5.78 15.92 11.15
C LYS A 165 5.29 14.60 11.73
N SER A 166 4.10 14.63 12.36
CA SER A 166 3.29 13.43 12.59
C SER A 166 2.60 13.07 11.28
N THR A 167 2.59 11.79 10.92
CA THR A 167 1.87 11.31 9.76
C THR A 167 0.95 10.17 10.12
N LEU A 168 -0.21 10.11 9.43
CA LEU A 168 -1.22 9.07 9.66
C LEU A 168 -0.63 7.67 9.45
N ALA A 169 0.20 7.51 8.40
CA ALA A 169 0.87 6.25 8.10
C ALA A 169 1.71 5.75 9.29
N LEU A 170 2.48 6.63 9.94
CA LEU A 170 3.29 6.28 11.11
C LEU A 170 2.42 5.91 12.33
N GLY A 171 1.33 6.64 12.54
CA GLY A 171 0.38 6.34 13.61
C GLY A 171 -0.26 4.95 13.45
N ILE A 172 -0.71 4.61 12.25
CA ILE A 172 -1.27 3.28 11.96
C ILE A 172 -0.17 2.20 12.02
N ALA A 173 1.05 2.51 11.57
CA ALA A 173 2.19 1.59 11.65
C ALA A 173 2.52 1.19 13.10
N GLU A 174 2.49 2.13 14.04
CA GLU A 174 2.72 1.85 15.45
C GLU A 174 1.65 0.91 16.02
N ILE A 175 0.37 1.16 15.71
CA ILE A 175 -0.77 0.35 16.15
C ILE A 175 -0.66 -1.06 15.59
N THR A 176 -0.52 -1.18 14.26
CA THR A 176 -0.45 -2.48 13.56
C THR A 176 0.75 -3.31 14.02
N THR A 177 1.91 -2.70 14.27
CA THR A 177 3.10 -3.41 14.77
C THR A 177 2.91 -3.92 16.19
N LYS A 178 2.33 -3.11 17.08
CA LYS A 178 2.04 -3.53 18.46
C LYS A 178 0.95 -4.60 18.51
N ALA A 179 -0.10 -4.48 17.70
CA ALA A 179 -1.17 -5.48 17.57
C ALA A 179 -0.65 -6.82 16.99
N LYS A 180 0.29 -6.77 16.04
CA LYS A 180 0.95 -7.98 15.51
C LYS A 180 1.65 -8.77 16.61
N ASN A 181 2.25 -8.08 17.58
CA ASN A 181 3.01 -8.69 18.68
C ASN A 181 2.21 -8.92 19.96
N SER A 182 0.91 -8.58 20.00
CA SER A 182 0.08 -8.70 21.21
C SER A 182 -1.35 -9.11 20.87
N THR A 183 -1.75 -10.29 21.35
CA THR A 183 -3.13 -10.79 21.21
C THR A 183 -4.14 -9.90 21.94
N THR A 184 -3.78 -9.36 23.12
CA THR A 184 -4.65 -8.45 23.90
C THR A 184 -4.93 -7.14 23.17
N ILE A 185 -3.91 -6.52 22.56
CA ILE A 185 -4.09 -5.30 21.76
C ILE A 185 -4.95 -5.60 20.54
N ARG A 186 -4.68 -6.73 19.87
CA ARG A 186 -5.44 -7.16 18.69
C ARG A 186 -6.91 -7.37 19.02
N SER A 187 -7.23 -8.12 20.08
CA SER A 187 -8.62 -8.34 20.51
C SER A 187 -9.32 -7.05 20.89
N PHE A 188 -8.62 -6.12 21.55
CA PHE A 188 -9.17 -4.82 21.88
C PHE A 188 -9.50 -3.99 20.64
N LEU A 189 -8.55 -3.87 19.71
CA LEU A 189 -8.76 -3.14 18.46
C LEU A 189 -9.94 -3.71 17.69
N ARG A 190 -10.06 -5.04 17.61
CA ARG A 190 -11.21 -5.71 17.00
C ARG A 190 -12.52 -5.33 17.67
N GLN A 191 -12.61 -5.49 19.00
CA GLN A 191 -13.83 -5.17 19.76
C GLN A 191 -14.29 -3.72 19.57
N HIS A 192 -13.37 -2.78 19.38
CA HIS A 192 -13.67 -1.36 19.26
C HIS A 192 -13.81 -0.86 17.80
N LEU A 193 -13.14 -1.49 16.84
CA LEU A 193 -13.14 -1.10 15.43
C LEU A 193 -14.17 -1.88 14.59
N GLU A 194 -14.41 -3.16 14.89
CA GLU A 194 -15.39 -3.99 14.15
C GLU A 194 -16.80 -3.36 14.12
N PRO A 195 -17.35 -2.86 15.24
CA PRO A 195 -18.67 -2.22 15.22
C PRO A 195 -18.72 -0.94 14.39
N ARG A 196 -17.55 -0.39 14.04
CA ARG A 196 -17.38 0.89 13.34
C ARG A 196 -16.82 0.71 11.93
N VAL A 197 -16.75 -0.51 11.39
CA VAL A 197 -16.20 -0.81 10.06
C VAL A 197 -16.81 0.07 8.96
N ASN A 198 -18.13 0.27 8.96
CA ASN A 198 -18.77 1.15 7.98
C ASN A 198 -18.33 2.61 8.11
N ASN A 199 -18.19 3.12 9.34
CA ASN A 199 -17.69 4.47 9.58
C ASN A 199 -16.23 4.62 9.13
N ILE A 200 -15.41 3.59 9.34
CA ILE A 200 -14.02 3.54 8.88
C ILE A 200 -13.97 3.54 7.35
N LEU A 201 -14.77 2.70 6.69
CA LEU A 201 -14.88 2.63 5.24
C LEU A 201 -15.31 3.98 4.64
N GLU A 202 -16.34 4.61 5.20
CA GLU A 202 -16.78 5.93 4.77
C GLU A 202 -15.68 6.97 4.94
N ALA A 203 -15.01 7.02 6.10
CA ALA A 203 -13.95 7.98 6.36
C ALA A 203 -12.76 7.77 5.39
N LEU A 204 -12.34 6.53 5.15
CA LEU A 204 -11.27 6.22 4.19
C LEU A 204 -11.66 6.64 2.76
N ASN A 205 -12.88 6.34 2.33
CA ASN A 205 -13.32 6.71 0.99
C ASN A 205 -13.39 8.24 0.82
N GLN A 206 -14.02 8.94 1.76
CA GLN A 206 -14.30 10.37 1.65
C GLN A 206 -13.08 11.26 1.95
N GLU A 207 -12.22 10.86 2.88
CA GLU A 207 -11.10 11.69 3.33
C GLU A 207 -9.77 11.31 2.69
N LEU A 208 -9.65 10.08 2.16
CA LEU A 208 -8.39 9.54 1.69
C LEU A 208 -8.45 9.16 0.20
N ILE A 209 -9.34 8.24 -0.20
CA ILE A 209 -9.38 7.73 -1.58
C ILE A 209 -9.86 8.80 -2.58
N ILE A 210 -11.04 9.40 -2.36
CA ILE A 210 -11.62 10.37 -3.28
C ILE A 210 -10.73 11.63 -3.41
N PRO A 211 -10.24 12.25 -2.32
CA PRO A 211 -9.36 13.41 -2.43
C PRO A 211 -8.01 13.08 -3.08
N ALA A 212 -7.46 11.89 -2.83
CA ALA A 212 -6.25 11.43 -3.50
C ALA A 212 -6.45 11.34 -5.01
N GLN A 213 -7.54 10.71 -5.47
CA GLN A 213 -7.86 10.61 -6.89
C GLN A 213 -7.96 11.99 -7.53
N GLN A 214 -8.64 12.95 -6.90
CA GLN A 214 -8.76 14.31 -7.40
C GLN A 214 -7.40 15.01 -7.54
N GLN A 215 -6.54 14.94 -6.51
CA GLN A 215 -5.21 15.57 -6.57
C GLN A 215 -4.29 14.89 -7.59
N LEU A 216 -4.35 13.56 -7.70
CA LEU A 216 -3.58 12.80 -8.70
C LEU A 216 -4.03 13.15 -10.12
N GLN A 217 -5.34 13.29 -10.36
CA GLN A 217 -5.88 13.71 -11.65
C GLN A 217 -5.48 15.16 -11.98
N ALA A 218 -5.54 16.09 -11.01
CA ALA A 218 -5.08 17.46 -11.20
C ALA A 218 -3.60 17.51 -11.62
N ARG A 219 -2.72 16.77 -10.92
CA ARG A 219 -1.30 16.68 -11.27
C ARG A 219 -1.06 16.10 -12.66
N LYS A 220 -1.84 15.10 -13.09
CA LYS A 220 -1.77 14.57 -14.46
C LYS A 220 -2.15 15.63 -15.50
N ARG A 221 -3.18 16.44 -15.23
CA ARG A 221 -3.61 17.53 -16.13
C ARG A 221 -2.54 18.62 -16.23
N ASP A 222 -1.96 19.02 -15.10
CA ASP A 222 -0.90 20.05 -15.06
C ASP A 222 0.36 19.61 -15.81
N ARG A 223 0.78 18.34 -15.65
CA ARG A 223 1.91 17.80 -16.43
C ARG A 223 1.64 17.81 -17.93
N LYS A 224 0.44 17.41 -18.38
CA LYS A 224 0.07 17.46 -19.80
C LYS A 224 0.04 18.89 -20.35
N LEU A 225 -0.34 19.89 -19.54
CA LEU A 225 -0.32 21.30 -19.94
C LEU A 225 1.12 21.82 -20.10
N CYS A 226 2.02 21.45 -19.19
CA CYS A 226 3.44 21.82 -19.27
C CYS A 226 4.16 21.18 -20.46
N ASP A 227 3.88 19.90 -20.74
CA ASP A 227 4.47 19.19 -21.90
C ASP A 227 3.92 19.72 -23.25
N GLY A 228 2.67 20.22 -23.27
CA GLY A 228 2.04 20.81 -24.45
C GLY A 228 2.54 22.19 -24.87
N ILE A 229 3.33 22.88 -24.03
CA ILE A 229 3.92 24.20 -24.34
C ILE A 229 5.32 24.05 -24.96
N GLY A 230 5.89 22.83 -24.96
CA GLY A 230 7.30 22.57 -25.33
C GLY A 230 7.59 22.15 -26.77
N THR A 231 6.61 21.96 -27.65
CA THR A 231 6.83 21.47 -29.03
C THR A 231 6.19 22.38 -30.09
N LYS A 232 6.67 23.62 -30.14
CA LYS A 232 6.72 24.41 -31.38
C LYS A 232 8.06 25.12 -31.46
N LYS A 233 9.06 24.44 -32.00
CA LYS A 233 10.17 25.03 -32.76
C LYS A 233 10.67 23.99 -33.75
#